data_AF-W4G2F0-F1
#
_entry.id   AF-W4G2F0-F1
#
_cell.length_a   1.000
_cell.length_b   1.000
_cell.length_c   1.000
_cell.angle_alpha   90.00
_cell.angle_beta   90.00
_cell.angle_gamma   90.00
#
_symmetry.space_group_name_H-M   'P 1'
#
loop_
_entity.id
_entity.type
_entity.pdbx_description
1 polymer ?
#
loop_
_entity_poly.entity_id
_entity_poly.type
_entity_poly.pdbx_seq_one_letter_code
_entity_poly.pdbx_strand_id
1 'polypeptide(L)' 'SIAGHKFVPDVKVLWEGFEDIESSWEPLQKLMHECPAVVKNYVEGVKTASDGDAL' A
#
# COMPACT_ATOMS: atom_id res chain seq x y z
N SER A 1 -1.43 13.28 17.35
CA SER A 1 -2.10 14.20 16.43
C SER A 1 -1.53 15.59 16.65
N ILE A 2 -0.76 16.12 15.71
CA ILE A 2 -0.34 17.53 15.71
C ILE A 2 -1.56 18.30 15.20
N ALA A 3 -2.00 19.30 15.97
CA ALA A 3 -3.28 20.02 15.85
C ALA A 3 -3.90 20.04 14.44
N GLY A 4 -5.00 19.30 14.25
CA GLY A 4 -5.88 19.43 13.08
C GLY A 4 -5.46 18.70 11.79
N HIS A 5 -4.24 18.18 11.69
CA HIS A 5 -3.82 17.42 10.51
C HIS A 5 -4.32 15.98 10.59
N LYS A 6 -5.30 15.63 9.73
CA LYS A 6 -5.69 14.23 9.50
C LYS A 6 -4.50 13.50 8.87
N PHE A 7 -3.94 12.54 9.59
CA PHE A 7 -2.96 11.64 9.04
C PHE A 7 -3.60 10.84 7.90
N VAL A 8 -3.04 10.95 6.70
CA VAL A 8 -3.38 10.11 5.56
C VAL A 8 -2.17 9.19 5.36
N PRO A 9 -2.34 7.87 5.49
CA PRO A 9 -1.25 6.94 5.27
C PRO A 9 -0.89 6.91 3.77
N ASP A 10 0.41 6.98 3.49
CA ASP A 10 0.97 6.74 2.17
C ASP A 10 1.52 5.31 2.09
N VAL A 11 1.51 4.74 0.90
CA VAL A 11 2.10 3.43 0.60
C VAL A 11 3.07 3.54 -0.57
N LYS A 12 4.13 2.74 -0.53
CA LYS A 12 5.12 2.69 -1.61
C LYS A 12 4.56 1.86 -2.76
N VAL A 13 4.49 2.44 -3.95
CA VAL A 13 4.01 1.80 -5.18
C VAL A 13 5.18 1.53 -6.11
N LEU A 14 5.27 0.28 -6.56
CA LEU A 14 6.14 -0.18 -7.64
C LEU A 14 5.36 -0.08 -8.94
N TRP A 15 5.87 0.69 -9.91
CA TRP A 15 5.18 0.91 -11.18
C TRP A 15 5.58 -0.16 -12.20
N GLU A 16 4.57 -0.75 -12.85
CA GLU A 16 4.82 -1.73 -13.91
C GLU A 16 5.60 -1.11 -15.07
N GLY A 17 6.71 -1.75 -15.46
CA GLY A 17 7.59 -1.26 -16.52
C GLY A 17 8.68 -0.30 -16.06
N PHE A 18 8.77 0.01 -14.76
CA PHE A 18 9.79 0.87 -14.16
C PHE A 18 10.64 0.11 -13.13
N GLU A 19 11.82 0.62 -12.83
CA GLU A 19 12.69 0.04 -11.81
C GLU A 19 12.23 0.40 -10.39
N ASP A 20 12.63 -0.38 -9.40
CA ASP A 20 12.26 -0.15 -7.99
C ASP A 20 12.72 1.23 -7.46
N ILE A 21 13.79 1.78 -8.03
CA ILE A 21 14.28 3.14 -7.70
C ILE A 21 13.28 4.23 -8.11
N GLU A 22 12.44 3.95 -9.10
CA GLU A 22 11.40 4.85 -9.61
C GLU A 22 10.07 4.69 -8.86
N SER A 23 10.06 3.90 -7.78
CA SER A 23 8.90 3.80 -6.89
C SER A 23 8.50 5.17 -6.33
N SER A 24 7.21 5.33 -6.08
CA SER A 24 6.66 6.54 -5.47
C SER A 24 5.86 6.24 -4.21
N TRP A 25 5.64 7.26 -3.38
CA TRP A 25 4.72 7.19 -2.25
C TRP A 25 3.39 7.78 -2.66
N GLU A 26 2.34 6.96 -2.62
CA GLU A 26 0.99 7.35 -3.03
C GLU A 26 0.03 7.28 -1.83
N PRO A 27 -0.92 8.21 -1.70
CA PRO A 27 -1.92 8.15 -0.65
C PRO A 27 -2.77 6.88 -0.75
N LEU A 28 -2.88 6.11 0.34
CA LEU A 28 -3.65 4.87 0.35
C LEU A 28 -5.11 5.10 -0.07
N GLN A 29 -5.70 6.22 0.37
CA GLN A 29 -7.08 6.56 0.03
C GLN A 29 -7.27 6.73 -1.49
N LYS A 30 -6.27 7.27 -2.19
CA LYS A 30 -6.30 7.41 -3.65
C LYS A 30 -6.31 6.03 -4.32
N LEU A 31 -5.40 5.14 -3.90
CA LEU A 31 -5.32 3.79 -4.45
C LEU A 31 -6.55 2.93 -4.14
N MET A 32 -7.15 3.08 -2.96
CA MET A 32 -8.43 2.41 -2.63
C MET A 32 -9.57 2.86 -3.55
N HIS A 33 -9.54 4.10 -4.03
CA HIS A 33 -10.56 4.64 -4.91
C HIS A 33 -10.29 4.29 -6.39
N GLU A 34 -9.05 4.47 -6.85
CA GLU A 34 -8.67 4.29 -8.26
C GLU A 34 -8.41 2.82 -8.62
N CYS A 35 -7.78 2.05 -7.73
CA CYS A 35 -7.30 0.70 -7.99
C CYS A 35 -7.60 -0.27 -6.82
N PRO A 36 -8.88 -0.43 -6.40
CA PRO A 36 -9.25 -1.19 -5.20
C PRO A 36 -8.80 -2.67 -5.25
N ALA A 37 -8.75 -3.28 -6.43
CA ALA A 37 -8.32 -4.67 -6.60
C ALA A 37 -6.84 -4.87 -6.23
N VAL A 38 -5.97 -3.92 -6.58
CA VAL A 38 -4.53 -3.98 -6.26
C VAL A 38 -4.34 -3.90 -4.75
N VAL A 39 -5.05 -2.97 -4.09
CA VAL A 39 -5.01 -2.84 -2.62
C VAL A 39 -5.54 -4.09 -1.94
N LYS A 40 -6.64 -4.68 -2.43
CA LYS A 40 -7.18 -5.93 -1.89
C LYS A 40 -6.18 -7.08 -1.99
N ASN A 41 -5.58 -7.29 -3.16
CA ASN A 41 -4.61 -8.35 -3.40
C ASN A 41 -3.37 -8.19 -2.51
N TYR A 42 -2.89 -6.96 -2.33
CA TYR A 42 -1.79 -6.67 -1.41
C TYR A 42 -2.15 -7.07 0.03
N VAL A 43 -3.32 -6.64 0.54
CA VAL A 43 -3.75 -6.97 1.90
C VAL A 43 -3.96 -8.46 2.11
N GLU A 44 -4.53 -9.17 1.13
CA GLU A 44 -4.70 -10.62 1.19
C GLU A 44 -3.36 -11.34 1.17
N GLY A 45 -2.44 -10.95 0.29
CA GLY A 45 -1.09 -11.50 0.22
C GLY A 45 -0.28 -11.28 1.51
N VAL A 46 -0.43 -10.11 2.15
CA VAL A 46 0.22 -9.81 3.45
C VAL A 46 -0.30 -10.73 4.55
N LYS A 47 -1.61 -10.96 4.63
CA LYS A 47 -2.20 -11.89 5.63
C LYS A 47 -1.70 -13.32 5.44
N THR A 48 -1.61 -13.78 4.19
CA THR A 48 -1.09 -15.13 3.91
C THR A 48 0.39 -15.28 4.27
N ALA A 49 1.19 -14.21 4.16
CA ALA A 49 2.59 -14.23 4.56
C ALA A 49 2.75 -14.21 6.10
N SER A 50 1.92 -13.45 6.82
CA SER A 50 1.99 -13.41 8.30
C SER A 50 1.55 -14.71 8.96
N ASP A 51 0.59 -15.43 8.35
CA ASP A 51 0.13 -16.73 8.87
C ASP A 51 1.16 -17.85 8.62
N GLY A 52 2.07 -17.66 7.66
CA GLY A 52 3.15 -18.61 7.34
C GLY A 52 4.40 -18.49 8.21
N ASP A 53 4.57 -17.39 8.94
CA ASP A 53 5.74 -17.08 9.79
C ASP A 53 5.57 -17.54 11.26
N ALA A 54 4.46 -18.21 11.58
CA ALA A 54 4.09 -18.67 12.92
C ALA A 54 4.47 -20.14 13.23
N LEU A 55 5.44 -20.74 12.50
CA LEU A 55 5.90 -22.13 12.69
C LEU A 55 7.36 -22.24 13.10
#